data_AF-A0A2K6AAV8-F1
#
_entry.id   AF-A0A2K6AAV8-F1
#
_cell.length_a   1.000
_cell.length_b   1.000
_cell.length_c   1.000
_cell.angle_alpha   90.00
_cell.angle_beta   90.00
_cell.angle_gamma   90.00
#
_symmetry.space_group_name_H-M   'P 1'
#
loop_
_entity.id
_entity.type
_entity.pdbx_description
1 polymer ?
#
loop_
_entity_poly.entity_id
_entity_poly.type
_entity_poly.pdbx_seq_one_letter_code
_entity_poly.pdbx_strand_id
1 'polypeptide(L)'
;MSGFSTEERAAPFSLEYRVFLKNEKGQYISPFHDIPIYADKDVFHMVVEVPRWSNAKMEIATKDPLNPIKQDVKKGKLRYVANLFPYKGYIWNYGAIPQTWEDPGHNDKHTGCCGDNDPIDVCEIGSKVCARGEIIGVKVLGILAMIDEGETDWKVIAINVDDPDAANYNDINDVKRLKPGYLEATVDWFRRYKVPDGKPENEFAFNAEFKDKDFAIDIIKSTHDHWKALVTKKTNGKGISCMNTTVSESPFKCDPDAARAIVDALPPPCESACTVPTDVDKWFHHQKN
;
A
#
# COMPACT_ATOMS: atom_id res chain seq x y z
N MET A 1 -8.26 -19.53 4.11
CA MET A 1 -7.81 -19.34 2.70
C MET A 1 -8.44 -18.04 2.23
N SER A 2 -7.64 -17.06 1.82
CA SER A 2 -8.14 -15.78 1.32
C SER A 2 -9.10 -16.03 0.15
N GLY A 3 -10.26 -15.37 0.17
CA GLY A 3 -11.28 -15.48 -0.88
C GLY A 3 -10.89 -14.79 -2.19
N PHE A 4 -9.60 -14.50 -2.38
CA PHE A 4 -9.09 -13.70 -3.49
C PHE A 4 -7.91 -14.40 -4.16
N SER A 5 -7.76 -14.17 -5.46
CA SER A 5 -6.65 -14.68 -6.26
C SER A 5 -6.11 -13.61 -7.20
N THR A 6 -4.92 -13.83 -7.75
CA THR A 6 -4.27 -12.92 -8.70
C THR A 6 -4.40 -13.42 -10.13
N GLU A 7 -4.32 -12.48 -11.08
CA GLU A 7 -4.08 -12.71 -12.50
C GLU A 7 -2.91 -11.82 -12.93
N GLU A 8 -1.81 -12.41 -13.35
CA GLU A 8 -0.63 -11.69 -13.80
C GLU A 8 -0.64 -11.58 -15.33
N ARG A 9 -0.35 -10.39 -15.85
CA ARG A 9 -0.20 -10.12 -17.29
C ARG A 9 1.20 -9.57 -17.55
N ALA A 10 1.80 -10.02 -18.66
CA ALA A 10 3.23 -9.84 -18.98
C ALA A 10 4.20 -10.47 -17.95
N ALA A 11 5.50 -10.32 -18.21
CA ALA A 11 6.57 -10.86 -17.36
C ALA A 11 6.82 -9.95 -16.14
N PRO A 12 7.01 -10.51 -14.93
CA PRO A 12 7.41 -9.71 -13.77
C PRO A 12 8.63 -8.85 -14.04
N PHE A 13 8.62 -7.63 -13.51
CA PHE A 13 9.68 -6.61 -13.69
C PHE A 13 9.85 -6.11 -15.14
N SER A 14 8.80 -6.20 -15.96
CA SER A 14 8.66 -5.47 -17.24
C SER A 14 7.75 -4.24 -17.08
N LEU A 15 7.74 -3.33 -18.07
CA LEU A 15 6.88 -2.13 -18.05
C LEU A 15 5.39 -2.47 -18.20
N GLU A 16 5.09 -3.59 -18.86
CA GLU A 16 3.75 -4.09 -19.17
C GLU A 16 3.17 -4.91 -18.02
N TYR A 17 3.97 -5.27 -17.01
CA TYR A 17 3.56 -6.13 -15.92
C TYR A 17 2.40 -5.55 -15.12
N ARG A 18 1.33 -6.33 -14.97
CA ARG A 18 0.14 -5.97 -14.20
C ARG A 18 -0.33 -7.16 -13.38
N VAL A 19 -0.74 -6.91 -12.14
CA VAL A 19 -1.38 -7.91 -11.27
C VAL A 19 -2.81 -7.48 -11.00
N PHE A 20 -3.76 -8.17 -11.61
CA PHE A 20 -5.19 -7.99 -11.36
C PHE A 20 -5.66 -8.90 -10.23
N LEU A 21 -6.74 -8.52 -9.56
CA LEU A 21 -7.35 -9.29 -8.50
C LEU A 21 -8.64 -9.95 -8.99
N LYS A 22 -8.92 -11.13 -8.47
CA LYS A 22 -10.16 -11.88 -8.69
C LYS A 22 -10.78 -12.27 -7.35
N ASN A 23 -12.10 -12.20 -7.25
CA ASN A 23 -12.84 -12.71 -6.08
C ASN A 23 -12.97 -14.24 -6.12
N GLU A 24 -13.69 -14.82 -5.15
CA GLU A 24 -13.87 -16.27 -5.00
C GLU A 24 -14.65 -16.92 -6.15
N LYS A 25 -15.34 -16.11 -6.96
CA LYS A 25 -16.08 -16.53 -8.16
C LYS A 25 -15.25 -16.37 -9.44
N GLY A 26 -13.98 -15.96 -9.32
CA GLY A 26 -13.10 -15.69 -10.46
C GLY A 26 -13.42 -14.41 -11.22
N GLN A 27 -14.25 -13.52 -10.67
CA GLN A 27 -14.56 -12.23 -11.32
C GLN A 27 -13.42 -11.26 -11.05
N TYR A 28 -12.98 -10.53 -12.08
CA TYR A 28 -12.02 -9.45 -11.92
C TYR A 28 -12.61 -8.34 -11.06
N ILE A 29 -11.81 -7.87 -10.10
CA ILE A 29 -12.19 -6.85 -9.13
C ILE A 29 -11.07 -5.80 -9.01
N SER A 30 -11.44 -4.58 -8.65
CA SER A 30 -10.48 -3.54 -8.27
C SER A 30 -9.96 -3.78 -6.84
N PRO A 31 -8.64 -3.89 -6.61
CA PRO A 31 -8.09 -3.92 -5.26
C PRO A 31 -8.31 -2.61 -4.51
N PHE A 32 -8.57 -1.51 -5.20
CA PHE A 32 -8.85 -0.20 -4.59
C PHE A 32 -10.31 -0.13 -4.10
N HIS A 33 -11.27 -0.65 -4.88
CA HIS A 33 -12.69 -0.37 -4.65
C HIS A 33 -13.52 -1.58 -4.20
N ASP A 34 -13.22 -2.77 -4.71
CA ASP A 34 -14.13 -3.92 -4.61
C ASP A 34 -13.82 -4.84 -3.42
N ILE A 35 -12.62 -4.73 -2.82
CA ILE A 35 -12.25 -5.46 -1.60
C ILE A 35 -12.80 -4.69 -0.40
N PRO A 36 -13.64 -5.28 0.47
CA PRO A 36 -14.18 -4.58 1.63
C PRO A 36 -13.06 -4.11 2.57
N ILE A 37 -13.17 -2.91 3.14
CA ILE A 37 -12.20 -2.40 4.13
C ILE A 37 -12.03 -3.34 5.34
N TYR A 38 -13.11 -3.98 5.81
CA TYR A 38 -13.09 -4.91 6.94
C TYR A 38 -13.13 -6.36 6.45
N ALA A 39 -12.26 -7.20 7.01
CA ALA A 39 -12.27 -8.65 6.82
C ALA A 39 -13.17 -9.34 7.87
N ASP A 40 -13.17 -8.79 9.08
CA ASP A 40 -14.02 -9.19 10.21
C ASP A 40 -14.13 -7.99 11.17
N LYS A 41 -14.85 -8.14 12.29
CA LYS A 41 -14.87 -7.15 13.37
C LYS A 41 -13.45 -6.87 13.87
N ASP A 42 -13.06 -5.60 13.87
CA ASP A 42 -11.74 -5.11 14.30
C ASP A 42 -10.55 -5.66 13.47
N VAL A 43 -10.82 -6.25 12.29
CA VAL A 43 -9.81 -6.76 11.35
C VAL A 43 -9.99 -6.07 10.01
N PHE A 44 -8.94 -5.39 9.54
CA PHE A 44 -8.93 -4.71 8.25
C PHE A 44 -8.38 -5.64 7.18
N HIS A 45 -8.87 -5.53 5.94
CA HIS A 45 -8.14 -6.07 4.81
C HIS A 45 -6.91 -5.21 4.52
N MET A 46 -5.83 -5.86 4.10
CA MET A 46 -4.66 -5.22 3.50
C MET A 46 -4.41 -5.87 2.14
N VAL A 47 -4.19 -5.02 1.13
CA VAL A 47 -3.68 -5.43 -0.18
C VAL A 47 -2.15 -5.35 -0.10
N VAL A 48 -1.46 -6.49 -0.14
CA VAL A 48 0.00 -6.51 -0.11
C VAL A 48 0.54 -6.14 -1.49
N GLU A 49 1.29 -5.04 -1.58
CA GLU A 49 1.88 -4.57 -2.84
C GLU A 49 3.35 -5.01 -2.96
N VAL A 50 4.10 -4.90 -1.86
CA VAL A 50 5.53 -5.16 -1.83
C VAL A 50 5.88 -6.13 -0.69
N PRO A 51 6.35 -7.35 -1.01
CA PRO A 51 6.85 -8.29 0.00
C PRO A 51 8.03 -7.72 0.79
N ARG A 52 8.12 -8.07 2.07
CA ARG A 52 9.29 -7.72 2.90
C ARG A 52 10.59 -8.21 2.24
N TRP A 53 11.63 -7.39 2.33
CA TRP A 53 12.97 -7.56 1.77
C TRP A 53 13.08 -7.53 0.25
N SER A 54 12.00 -7.17 -0.45
CA SER A 54 12.04 -6.88 -1.89
C SER A 54 12.30 -5.38 -2.14
N ASN A 55 12.64 -5.02 -3.39
CA ASN A 55 13.03 -3.67 -3.77
C ASN A 55 12.10 -3.02 -4.81
N ALA A 56 11.37 -3.81 -5.60
CA ALA A 56 10.53 -3.25 -6.66
C ALA A 56 9.41 -2.40 -6.04
N LYS A 57 9.37 -1.10 -6.36
CA LYS A 57 8.30 -0.21 -5.89
C LYS A 57 7.04 -0.53 -6.69
N MET A 58 6.20 -1.38 -6.13
CA MET A 58 4.91 -1.79 -6.70
C MET A 58 3.80 -1.08 -5.94
N GLU A 59 2.75 -0.68 -6.65
CA GLU A 59 1.62 0.04 -6.09
C GLU A 59 0.34 -0.23 -6.88
N ILE A 60 -0.82 -0.10 -6.24
CA ILE A 60 -2.13 -0.08 -6.89
C ILE A 60 -2.13 1.06 -7.91
N ALA A 61 -2.42 0.74 -9.17
CA ALA A 61 -2.52 1.75 -10.23
C ALA A 61 -3.81 2.57 -10.10
N THR A 62 -3.79 3.60 -9.24
CA THR A 62 -4.99 4.39 -8.88
C THR A 62 -5.71 5.04 -10.08
N LYS A 63 -5.00 5.24 -11.20
CA LYS A 63 -5.52 5.87 -12.42
C LYS A 63 -5.81 4.89 -13.57
N ASP A 64 -5.46 3.62 -13.42
CA ASP A 64 -5.70 2.60 -14.46
C ASP A 64 -7.04 1.87 -14.20
N PRO A 65 -7.79 1.47 -15.24
CA PRO A 65 -8.99 0.64 -15.09
C PRO A 65 -8.71 -0.66 -14.30
N LEU A 66 -9.60 -1.00 -13.37
CA LEU A 66 -9.48 -2.11 -12.41
C LEU A 66 -8.29 -2.02 -11.43
N ASN A 67 -7.53 -0.91 -11.45
CA ASN A 67 -6.45 -0.61 -10.53
C ASN A 67 -5.46 -1.78 -10.28
N PRO A 68 -4.93 -2.45 -11.32
CA PRO A 68 -3.96 -3.51 -11.12
C PRO A 68 -2.74 -3.01 -10.35
N ILE A 69 -2.11 -3.88 -9.56
CA ILE A 69 -0.81 -3.56 -8.98
C ILE A 69 0.21 -3.52 -10.13
N LYS A 70 1.00 -2.45 -10.20
CA LYS A 70 2.07 -2.27 -11.20
C LYS A 70 3.31 -1.67 -10.57
N GLN A 71 4.44 -1.76 -11.27
CA GLN A 71 5.68 -1.14 -10.82
C GLN A 71 5.68 0.35 -11.17
N ASP A 72 6.08 1.19 -10.22
CA ASP A 72 6.26 2.63 -10.41
C ASP A 72 7.35 2.89 -11.48
N VAL A 73 7.13 3.90 -12.32
CA VAL A 73 8.02 4.28 -13.42
C VAL A 73 8.37 5.76 -13.30
N LYS A 74 9.67 6.05 -13.19
CA LYS A 74 10.19 7.42 -13.18
C LYS A 74 11.19 7.61 -14.31
N LYS A 75 10.97 8.64 -15.13
CA LYS A 75 11.80 8.93 -16.33
C LYS A 75 11.96 7.71 -17.24
N GLY A 76 10.89 6.95 -17.43
CA GLY A 76 10.85 5.76 -18.29
C GLY A 76 11.56 4.53 -17.73
N LYS A 77 12.01 4.55 -16.46
CA LYS A 77 12.68 3.42 -15.80
C LYS A 77 11.83 2.89 -14.65
N LEU A 78 11.74 1.57 -14.55
CA LEU A 78 11.17 0.86 -13.42
C LEU A 78 11.91 1.24 -12.13
N ARG A 79 11.17 1.59 -11.09
CA ARG A 79 11.74 2.01 -9.81
C ARG A 79 11.99 0.85 -8.87
N TYR A 80 13.11 0.95 -8.17
CA TYR A 80 13.50 0.07 -7.08
C TYR A 80 13.94 0.94 -5.91
N VAL A 81 13.50 0.62 -4.69
CA VAL A 81 14.00 1.30 -3.48
C VAL A 81 15.42 0.82 -3.18
N ALA A 82 16.24 1.72 -2.64
CA ALA A 82 17.61 1.43 -2.26
C ALA A 82 17.68 0.50 -1.03
N ASN A 83 18.79 -0.22 -0.89
CA ASN A 83 19.15 -0.87 0.37
C ASN A 83 19.87 0.16 1.26
N LEU A 84 19.14 0.78 2.18
CA LEU A 84 19.70 1.75 3.12
C LEU A 84 20.36 0.97 4.25
N PHE A 85 21.68 0.94 4.35
CA PHE A 85 22.36 0.14 5.37
C PHE A 85 21.83 0.50 6.78
N PRO A 86 21.36 -0.49 7.58
CA PRO A 86 21.53 -1.95 7.43
C PRO A 86 20.32 -2.72 6.82
N TYR A 87 19.37 -2.04 6.19
CA TYR A 87 18.09 -2.58 5.71
C TYR A 87 18.13 -3.12 4.27
N LYS A 88 17.66 -4.35 4.07
CA LYS A 88 17.41 -4.92 2.74
C LYS A 88 16.02 -4.49 2.25
N GLY A 89 15.95 -3.63 1.24
CA GLY A 89 14.69 -3.21 0.62
C GLY A 89 13.66 -2.67 1.62
N TYR A 90 12.38 -3.03 1.41
CA TYR A 90 11.31 -2.77 2.36
C TYR A 90 11.47 -3.65 3.61
N ILE A 91 11.41 -3.06 4.81
CA ILE A 91 11.59 -3.79 6.09
C ILE A 91 10.27 -4.36 6.67
N TRP A 92 9.18 -4.31 5.90
CA TRP A 92 7.83 -4.78 6.22
C TRP A 92 7.23 -5.44 4.99
N ASN A 93 6.15 -6.22 5.14
CA ASN A 93 5.24 -6.34 4.01
C ASN A 93 4.53 -4.98 3.90
N TYR A 94 4.52 -4.41 2.71
CA TYR A 94 4.02 -3.06 2.47
C TYR A 94 2.87 -3.09 1.47
N GLY A 95 1.90 -2.21 1.66
CA GLY A 95 0.72 -2.13 0.83
C GLY A 95 -0.28 -1.12 1.37
N ALA A 96 -1.56 -1.33 1.08
CA ALA A 96 -2.59 -0.36 1.44
C ALA A 96 -3.88 -1.02 1.97
N ILE A 97 -4.70 -0.24 2.69
CA ILE A 97 -6.05 -0.64 3.06
C ILE A 97 -7.00 -0.31 1.91
N PRO A 98 -7.76 -1.30 1.38
CA PRO A 98 -8.70 -1.03 0.30
C PRO A 98 -9.84 -0.14 0.80
N GLN A 99 -10.51 0.53 -0.13
CA GLN A 99 -11.60 1.46 0.17
C GLN A 99 -11.21 2.63 1.09
N THR A 100 -9.97 3.08 1.03
CA THR A 100 -9.50 4.29 1.70
C THR A 100 -8.91 5.25 0.68
N TRP A 101 -9.01 6.55 0.89
CA TRP A 101 -8.42 7.54 -0.02
C TRP A 101 -8.00 8.79 0.73
N GLU A 102 -6.74 9.17 0.60
CA GLU A 102 -6.19 10.42 1.11
C GLU A 102 -6.55 11.56 0.15
N ASP A 103 -7.77 12.11 0.28
CA ASP A 103 -8.31 13.15 -0.60
C ASP A 103 -7.39 14.40 -0.65
N PRO A 104 -6.82 14.76 -1.81
CA PRO A 104 -5.97 15.95 -1.94
C PRO A 104 -6.76 17.26 -1.83
N GLY A 105 -8.10 17.21 -1.82
CA GLY A 105 -8.97 18.33 -1.50
C GLY A 105 -9.17 18.57 0.00
N HIS A 106 -8.72 17.63 0.85
CA HIS A 106 -8.83 17.71 2.30
C HIS A 106 -7.48 18.06 2.92
N ASN A 107 -7.44 19.11 3.76
CA ASN A 107 -6.27 19.41 4.59
C ASN A 107 -6.40 18.71 5.94
N ASP A 108 -5.48 17.81 6.26
CA ASP A 108 -5.45 17.18 7.57
C ASP A 108 -5.06 18.21 8.65
N LYS A 109 -5.76 18.15 9.79
CA LYS A 109 -5.61 19.14 10.87
C LYS A 109 -4.33 18.95 11.67
N HIS A 110 -3.73 17.77 11.63
CA HIS A 110 -2.58 17.40 12.43
C HIS A 110 -1.27 17.69 11.71
N THR A 111 -1.24 17.45 10.40
CA THR A 111 -0.09 17.72 9.53
C THR A 111 -0.13 19.13 8.94
N GLY A 112 -1.33 19.69 8.72
CA GLY A 112 -1.52 20.92 7.96
C GLY A 112 -1.39 20.76 6.44
N CYS A 113 -1.19 19.54 5.94
CA CYS A 113 -0.98 19.20 4.54
C CYS A 113 -2.21 18.52 3.92
N CYS A 114 -2.34 18.55 2.60
CA CYS A 114 -3.37 17.81 1.87
C CYS A 114 -2.99 16.34 1.67
N GLY A 115 -3.96 15.45 1.45
CA GLY A 115 -3.68 14.04 1.15
C GLY A 115 -2.91 13.83 -0.16
N ASP A 116 -2.18 12.72 -0.27
CA ASP A 116 -1.32 12.35 -1.41
C ASP A 116 -2.08 11.74 -2.61
N ASN A 117 -3.42 11.65 -2.51
CA ASN A 117 -4.32 11.14 -3.52
C ASN A 117 -4.28 9.61 -3.76
N ASP A 118 -3.65 8.84 -2.87
CA ASP A 118 -3.58 7.38 -2.91
C ASP A 118 -4.39 6.73 -1.74
N PRO A 119 -4.54 5.40 -1.69
CA PRO A 119 -5.12 4.71 -0.54
C PRO A 119 -4.15 4.73 0.65
N ILE A 120 -4.66 4.63 1.88
CA ILE A 120 -3.81 4.74 3.08
C ILE A 120 -2.83 3.56 3.18
N ASP A 121 -1.57 3.87 3.44
CA ASP A 121 -0.48 2.91 3.45
C ASP A 121 -0.40 2.09 4.75
N VAL A 122 0.13 0.87 4.63
CA VAL A 122 0.27 -0.10 5.73
C VAL A 122 1.65 -0.74 5.73
N CYS A 123 2.31 -0.69 6.88
CA CYS A 123 3.48 -1.48 7.22
C CYS A 123 3.05 -2.68 8.09
N GLU A 124 3.05 -3.87 7.50
CA GLU A 124 2.69 -5.12 8.20
C GLU A 124 3.92 -5.81 8.77
N ILE A 125 3.87 -6.07 10.09
CA ILE A 125 5.06 -6.34 10.92
C ILE A 125 5.27 -7.82 11.28
N GLY A 126 4.39 -8.70 10.79
CA GLY A 126 4.36 -10.13 11.07
C GLY A 126 5.58 -10.87 10.54
N SER A 127 5.74 -12.11 10.99
CA SER A 127 6.85 -12.98 10.66
C SER A 127 6.80 -13.52 9.22
N LYS A 128 5.62 -13.77 8.67
CA LYS A 128 5.43 -14.24 7.29
C LYS A 128 5.89 -13.17 6.28
N VAL A 129 6.62 -13.57 5.25
CA VAL A 129 6.82 -12.73 4.06
C VAL A 129 5.64 -13.01 3.12
N CYS A 130 4.80 -12.01 2.91
CA CYS A 130 3.59 -12.14 2.09
C CYS A 130 3.93 -12.00 0.60
N ALA A 131 3.04 -12.49 -0.27
CA ALA A 131 3.18 -12.33 -1.72
C ALA A 131 2.58 -11.01 -2.21
N ARG A 132 3.07 -10.51 -3.35
CA ARG A 132 2.46 -9.37 -4.03
C ARG A 132 1.07 -9.75 -4.54
N GLY A 133 0.09 -8.88 -4.31
CA GLY A 133 -1.33 -9.12 -4.59
C GLY A 133 -2.01 -10.04 -3.56
N GLU A 134 -1.32 -10.48 -2.51
CA GLU A 134 -1.96 -11.23 -1.43
C GLU A 134 -2.90 -10.30 -0.64
N ILE A 135 -4.10 -10.80 -0.35
CA ILE A 135 -5.07 -10.10 0.50
C ILE A 135 -5.08 -10.79 1.87
N ILE A 136 -4.74 -10.03 2.90
CA ILE A 136 -4.63 -10.53 4.28
C ILE A 136 -5.51 -9.72 5.23
N GLY A 137 -5.87 -10.33 6.37
CA GLY A 137 -6.49 -9.64 7.49
C GLY A 137 -5.43 -9.12 8.45
N VAL A 138 -5.55 -7.87 8.89
CA VAL A 138 -4.59 -7.25 9.81
C VAL A 138 -5.27 -6.58 11.00
N LYS A 139 -4.61 -6.64 12.16
CA LYS A 139 -4.90 -5.83 13.33
C LYS A 139 -4.11 -4.53 13.24
N VAL A 140 -4.78 -3.38 13.27
CA VAL A 140 -4.14 -2.07 13.35
C VAL A 140 -3.59 -1.87 14.77
N LEU A 141 -2.37 -1.33 14.87
CA LEU A 141 -1.65 -1.13 16.13
C LEU A 141 -1.33 0.35 16.38
N GLY A 142 -1.15 1.14 15.33
CA GLY A 142 -0.84 2.57 15.43
C GLY A 142 -0.59 3.18 14.06
N ILE A 143 -0.09 4.42 14.02
CA ILE A 143 0.14 5.14 12.76
C ILE A 143 1.28 6.15 12.89
N LEU A 144 2.02 6.38 11.80
CA LEU A 144 3.05 7.40 11.65
C LEU A 144 2.62 8.45 10.64
N ALA A 145 2.84 9.72 10.94
CA ALA A 145 2.47 10.85 10.10
C ALA A 145 3.69 11.35 9.31
N MET A 146 3.92 10.85 8.11
CA MET A 146 4.99 11.36 7.23
C MET A 146 4.46 12.55 6.43
N ILE A 147 5.33 13.51 6.15
CA ILE A 147 5.09 14.59 5.20
C ILE A 147 5.95 14.31 3.97
N ASP A 148 5.32 13.89 2.88
CA ASP A 148 6.02 13.57 1.63
C ASP A 148 5.89 14.72 0.63
N GLU A 149 6.97 15.48 0.42
CA GLU A 149 7.01 16.58 -0.56
C GLU A 149 5.88 17.63 -0.41
N GLY A 150 5.36 17.80 0.81
CA GLY A 150 4.29 18.74 1.15
C GLY A 150 2.90 18.11 1.24
N GLU A 151 2.78 16.81 1.01
CA GLU A 151 1.56 16.02 1.14
C GLU A 151 1.56 15.23 2.46
N THR A 152 0.39 15.04 3.03
CA THR A 152 0.16 14.10 4.14
C THR A 152 0.24 12.70 3.59
N ASP A 153 1.07 11.87 4.22
CA ASP A 153 1.26 10.47 3.85
C ASP A 153 1.27 9.62 5.13
N TRP A 154 0.13 9.00 5.44
CA TRP A 154 -0.04 8.23 6.66
C TRP A 154 0.45 6.79 6.51
N LYS A 155 1.31 6.35 7.44
CA LYS A 155 1.82 4.97 7.49
C LYS A 155 1.21 4.20 8.66
N VAL A 156 0.20 3.39 8.39
CA VAL A 156 -0.43 2.52 9.39
C VAL A 156 0.53 1.40 9.79
N ILE A 157 0.65 1.13 11.08
CA ILE A 157 1.37 -0.04 11.61
C ILE A 157 0.35 -1.12 11.95
N ALA A 158 0.52 -2.29 11.36
CA ALA A 158 -0.41 -3.41 11.53
C ALA A 158 0.31 -4.75 11.62
N ILE A 159 -0.37 -5.78 12.10
CA ILE A 159 0.12 -7.16 12.09
C ILE A 159 -0.93 -8.09 11.49
N ASN A 160 -0.49 -9.05 10.69
CA ASN A 160 -1.36 -10.11 10.19
C ASN A 160 -2.08 -10.81 11.36
N VAL A 161 -3.40 -10.92 11.28
CA VAL A 161 -4.21 -11.56 12.33
C VAL A 161 -3.89 -13.05 12.48
N ASP A 162 -3.38 -13.68 11.41
CA ASP A 162 -2.94 -15.07 11.37
C ASP A 162 -1.47 -15.24 11.79
N ASP A 163 -0.76 -14.17 12.18
CA ASP A 163 0.59 -14.31 12.72
C ASP A 163 0.53 -15.07 14.07
N PRO A 164 1.42 -16.07 14.31
CA PRO A 164 1.40 -16.85 15.55
C PRO A 164 1.46 -16.00 16.83
N ASP A 165 2.09 -14.83 16.76
CA ASP A 165 2.25 -13.93 17.90
C ASP A 165 1.23 -12.76 17.87
N ALA A 166 0.29 -12.71 16.92
CA ALA A 166 -0.66 -11.59 16.76
C ALA A 166 -1.46 -11.25 18.02
N ALA A 167 -1.76 -12.24 18.86
CA ALA A 167 -2.43 -12.05 20.15
C ALA A 167 -1.64 -11.17 21.13
N ASN A 168 -0.31 -11.12 21.00
CA ASN A 168 0.59 -10.35 21.86
C ASN A 168 0.71 -8.87 21.46
N TYR A 169 0.15 -8.47 20.31
CA TYR A 169 0.19 -7.12 19.78
C TYR A 169 -1.22 -6.54 19.71
N ASN A 170 -1.54 -5.58 20.59
CA ASN A 170 -2.87 -4.97 20.67
C ASN A 170 -2.84 -3.45 20.60
N ASP A 171 -1.66 -2.84 20.72
CA ASP A 171 -1.40 -1.42 20.55
C ASP A 171 0.07 -1.16 20.16
N ILE A 172 0.41 0.08 19.82
CA ILE A 172 1.73 0.48 19.34
C ILE A 172 2.82 0.26 20.40
N ASN A 173 2.46 0.32 21.68
CA ASN A 173 3.39 0.07 22.78
C ASN A 173 3.84 -1.41 22.86
N ASP A 174 3.02 -2.35 22.39
CA ASP A 174 3.43 -3.75 22.30
C ASP A 174 4.52 -3.94 21.25
N VAL A 175 4.48 -3.16 20.16
CA VAL A 175 5.54 -3.15 19.14
C VAL A 175 6.85 -2.68 19.76
N LYS A 176 6.84 -1.58 20.53
CA LYS A 176 8.04 -1.08 21.24
C LYS A 176 8.61 -2.14 22.19
N ARG A 177 7.74 -2.84 22.92
CA ARG A 177 8.11 -3.82 23.95
C ARG A 177 8.64 -5.13 23.36
N LEU A 178 8.01 -5.64 22.31
CA LEU A 178 8.29 -6.97 21.75
C LEU A 178 9.21 -6.93 20.53
N LYS A 179 9.33 -5.78 19.87
CA LYS A 179 10.20 -5.55 18.71
C LYS A 179 11.05 -4.28 18.94
N PRO A 180 11.94 -4.27 19.95
CA PRO A 180 12.74 -3.09 20.28
C PRO A 180 13.60 -2.64 19.10
N GLY A 181 13.62 -1.34 18.81
CA GLY A 181 14.34 -0.76 17.67
C GLY A 181 13.58 -0.78 16.34
N TYR A 182 12.44 -1.48 16.26
CA TYR A 182 11.72 -1.65 14.98
C TYR A 182 10.98 -0.36 14.59
N LEU A 183 10.31 0.31 15.52
CA LEU A 183 9.65 1.60 15.25
C LEU A 183 10.65 2.70 14.89
N GLU A 184 11.80 2.72 15.56
CA GLU A 184 12.91 3.61 15.26
C GLU A 184 13.45 3.36 13.85
N ALA A 185 13.58 2.08 13.45
CA ALA A 185 13.96 1.69 12.10
C ALA A 185 12.89 2.08 11.05
N THR A 186 11.59 2.03 11.36
CA THR A 186 10.53 2.52 10.46
C THR A 186 10.74 3.98 10.11
N VAL A 187 10.90 4.81 11.14
CA VAL A 187 11.05 6.26 10.98
C VAL A 187 12.33 6.55 10.22
N ASP A 188 13.43 5.88 10.56
CA ASP A 188 14.72 6.02 9.89
C ASP A 188 14.70 5.57 8.42
N TRP A 189 13.93 4.52 8.08
CA TRP A 189 13.73 4.08 6.71
C TRP A 189 12.97 5.15 5.91
N PHE A 190 11.80 5.59 6.40
CA PHE A 190 10.97 6.59 5.73
C PHE A 190 11.62 7.98 5.67
N ARG A 191 12.45 8.34 6.66
CA ARG A 191 13.22 9.58 6.61
C ARG A 191 14.20 9.59 5.44
N ARG A 192 14.86 8.46 5.16
CA ARG A 192 16.05 8.42 4.29
C ARG A 192 15.83 7.77 2.93
N TYR A 193 14.70 7.09 2.67
CA TYR A 193 14.55 6.26 1.47
C TYR A 193 14.68 7.00 0.13
N LYS A 194 14.42 8.32 0.11
CA LYS A 194 14.58 9.16 -1.08
C LYS A 194 15.95 9.84 -1.18
N VAL A 195 16.79 9.79 -0.14
CA VAL A 195 18.14 10.39 -0.14
C VAL A 195 19.03 9.84 -1.26
N PRO A 196 19.06 8.53 -1.54
CA PRO A 196 19.83 7.99 -2.67
C PRO A 196 19.38 8.51 -4.04
N ASP A 197 18.13 8.96 -4.16
CA ASP A 197 17.58 9.59 -5.37
C ASP A 197 17.94 11.10 -5.48
N GLY A 198 18.75 11.63 -4.54
CA GLY A 198 19.14 13.03 -4.47
C GLY A 198 18.04 13.96 -3.94
N LYS A 199 17.04 13.42 -3.24
CA LYS A 199 15.99 14.18 -2.55
C LYS A 199 16.37 14.43 -1.08
N PRO A 200 15.80 15.47 -0.44
CA PRO A 200 15.97 15.67 1.00
C PRO A 200 15.38 14.52 1.80
N GLU A 201 15.71 14.47 3.09
CA GLU A 201 15.02 13.62 4.04
C GLU A 201 13.55 14.04 4.17
N ASN A 202 12.66 13.07 4.39
CA ASN A 202 11.25 13.37 4.64
C ASN A 202 11.05 13.86 6.07
N GLU A 203 10.04 14.72 6.24
CA GLU A 203 9.63 15.25 7.54
C GLU A 203 8.47 14.43 8.12
N PHE A 204 8.18 14.65 9.41
CA PHE A 204 7.09 13.96 10.10
C PHE A 204 6.35 14.94 11.00
N ALA A 205 5.02 14.83 11.04
CA ALA A 205 4.25 15.50 12.07
C ALA A 205 4.52 14.85 13.43
N PHE A 206 4.08 15.51 14.51
CA PHE A 206 4.25 15.03 15.88
C PHE A 206 5.68 14.63 16.26
N ASN A 207 6.69 15.28 15.69
CA ASN A 207 8.10 14.96 15.93
C ASN A 207 8.44 13.48 15.67
N ALA A 208 7.85 12.89 14.63
CA ALA A 208 7.99 11.47 14.26
C ALA A 208 7.55 10.47 15.34
N GLU A 209 6.66 10.89 16.26
CA GLU A 209 6.03 9.98 17.22
C GLU A 209 4.88 9.20 16.58
N PHE A 210 4.85 7.91 16.84
CA PHE A 210 3.70 7.08 16.48
C PHE A 210 2.50 7.41 17.36
N LYS A 211 1.32 7.51 16.75
CA LYS A 211 0.05 7.53 17.46
C LYS A 211 -0.47 6.11 17.67
N ASP A 212 -1.32 5.98 18.68
CA ASP A 212 -1.90 4.70 19.09
C ASP A 212 -2.92 4.17 18.08
N LYS A 213 -3.42 2.97 18.37
CA LYS A 213 -4.40 2.28 17.52
C LYS A 213 -5.68 3.08 17.34
N ASP A 214 -6.21 3.70 18.39
CA ASP A 214 -7.50 4.40 18.32
C ASP A 214 -7.40 5.62 17.40
N PHE A 215 -6.32 6.39 17.51
CA PHE A 215 -6.03 7.47 16.57
C PHE A 215 -5.87 6.96 15.13
N ALA A 216 -5.15 5.85 14.94
CA ALA A 216 -4.97 5.25 13.62
C ALA A 216 -6.31 4.85 12.99
N ILE A 217 -7.19 4.22 13.76
CA ILE A 217 -8.53 3.81 13.30
C ILE A 217 -9.37 5.04 12.92
N ASP A 218 -9.27 6.14 13.65
CA ASP A 218 -9.99 7.38 13.31
C ASP A 218 -9.52 7.99 11.98
N ILE A 219 -8.20 7.99 11.71
CA ILE A 219 -7.66 8.40 10.40
C ILE A 219 -8.16 7.46 9.29
N ILE A 220 -8.09 6.14 9.49
CA ILE A 220 -8.57 5.15 8.51
C ILE A 220 -10.07 5.34 8.22
N LYS A 221 -10.90 5.62 9.23
CA LYS A 221 -12.32 5.92 9.02
C LYS A 221 -12.53 7.18 8.18
N SER A 222 -11.73 8.23 8.42
CA SER A 222 -11.79 9.45 7.64
C SER A 222 -11.45 9.21 6.17
N THR A 223 -10.35 8.50 5.89
CA THR A 223 -9.96 8.16 4.51
C THR A 223 -10.95 7.21 3.84
N HIS A 224 -11.61 6.33 4.60
CA HIS A 224 -12.72 5.52 4.11
C HIS A 224 -13.95 6.37 3.72
N ASP A 225 -14.30 7.38 4.51
CA ASP A 225 -15.40 8.28 4.18
C ASP A 225 -15.09 9.18 2.97
N HIS A 226 -13.83 9.59 2.80
CA HIS A 226 -13.36 10.24 1.56
C HIS A 226 -13.49 9.31 0.35
N TRP A 227 -13.06 8.05 0.47
CA TRP A 227 -13.26 7.04 -0.58
C TRP A 227 -14.75 6.83 -0.91
N LYS A 228 -15.65 6.79 0.09
CA LYS A 228 -17.10 6.70 -0.16
C LYS A 228 -17.57 7.87 -1.04
N ALA A 229 -17.14 9.09 -0.72
CA ALA A 229 -17.50 10.26 -1.51
C ALA A 229 -16.91 10.20 -2.94
N LEU A 230 -15.71 9.66 -3.11
CA LEU A 230 -15.08 9.38 -4.41
C LEU A 230 -15.94 8.39 -5.24
N VAL A 231 -16.17 7.18 -4.74
CA VAL A 231 -16.84 6.12 -5.52
C VAL A 231 -18.34 6.34 -5.70
N THR A 232 -18.95 7.25 -4.91
CA THR A 232 -20.35 7.70 -5.10
C THR A 232 -20.45 9.03 -5.85
N LYS A 233 -19.34 9.53 -6.42
CA LYS A 233 -19.27 10.76 -7.24
C LYS A 233 -19.77 12.02 -6.51
N LYS A 234 -19.59 12.07 -5.19
CA LYS A 234 -19.87 13.26 -4.35
C LYS A 234 -18.67 14.21 -4.25
N THR A 235 -17.49 13.74 -4.64
CA THR A 235 -16.25 14.53 -4.74
C THR A 235 -15.66 14.42 -6.15
N ASN A 236 -14.84 15.40 -6.56
CA ASN A 236 -14.07 15.34 -7.80
C ASN A 236 -13.04 14.21 -7.72
N GLY A 237 -13.03 13.30 -8.69
CA GLY A 237 -12.16 12.12 -8.64
C GLY A 237 -10.69 12.35 -8.98
N LYS A 238 -10.24 13.57 -9.30
CA LYS A 238 -8.81 13.92 -9.50
C LYS A 238 -8.01 12.99 -10.43
N GLY A 239 -8.69 12.37 -11.41
CA GLY A 239 -8.09 11.43 -12.36
C GLY A 239 -8.03 9.98 -11.89
N ILE A 240 -8.52 9.68 -10.68
CA ILE A 240 -8.69 8.31 -10.17
C ILE A 240 -9.67 7.55 -11.04
N SER A 241 -9.27 6.34 -11.44
CA SER A 241 -10.15 5.39 -12.11
C SER A 241 -11.03 4.73 -11.06
N CYS A 242 -12.31 5.11 -11.00
CA CYS A 242 -13.29 4.56 -10.05
C CYS A 242 -14.01 3.31 -10.57
N MET A 243 -13.59 2.74 -11.71
CA MET A 243 -14.21 1.55 -12.30
C MET A 243 -14.15 0.38 -11.30
N ASN A 244 -15.30 -0.19 -11.01
CA ASN A 244 -15.45 -1.26 -10.02
C ASN A 244 -16.52 -2.27 -10.46
N THR A 245 -16.60 -3.42 -9.82
CA THR A 245 -17.48 -4.53 -10.25
C THR A 245 -18.50 -4.96 -9.19
N THR A 246 -18.28 -4.60 -7.93
CA THR A 246 -19.09 -5.07 -6.79
C THR A 246 -19.82 -3.95 -6.05
N VAL A 247 -19.38 -2.69 -6.14
CA VAL A 247 -19.93 -1.57 -5.34
C VAL A 247 -21.30 -1.12 -5.87
N SER A 248 -22.38 -1.62 -5.30
CA SER A 248 -23.77 -1.43 -5.79
C SER A 248 -24.20 0.04 -5.93
N GLU A 249 -23.84 0.90 -4.98
CA GLU A 249 -24.22 2.32 -4.97
C GLU A 249 -23.31 3.19 -5.85
N SER A 250 -22.30 2.60 -6.49
CA SER A 250 -21.35 3.34 -7.31
C SER A 250 -21.89 3.52 -8.74
N PRO A 251 -21.96 4.76 -9.27
CA PRO A 251 -22.27 4.98 -10.68
C PRO A 251 -21.15 4.49 -11.62
N PHE A 252 -20.01 4.05 -11.08
CA PHE A 252 -18.87 3.53 -11.83
C PHE A 252 -18.84 2.00 -11.89
N LYS A 253 -19.84 1.33 -11.30
CA LYS A 253 -19.97 -0.12 -11.37
C LYS A 253 -20.14 -0.57 -12.82
N CYS A 254 -19.36 -1.55 -13.23
CA CYS A 254 -19.39 -2.14 -14.57
C CYS A 254 -19.79 -3.62 -14.53
N ASP A 255 -20.06 -4.15 -15.72
CA ASP A 255 -20.32 -5.57 -15.91
C ASP A 255 -19.00 -6.39 -15.87
N PRO A 256 -18.98 -7.59 -15.28
CA PRO A 256 -17.78 -8.45 -15.25
C PRO A 256 -17.17 -8.75 -16.62
N ASP A 257 -17.95 -8.77 -17.69
CA ASP A 257 -17.44 -9.01 -19.05
C ASP A 257 -16.64 -7.81 -19.58
N ALA A 258 -17.05 -6.59 -19.21
CA ALA A 258 -16.28 -5.38 -19.52
C ALA A 258 -14.94 -5.37 -18.77
N ALA A 259 -14.93 -5.81 -17.51
CA ALA A 259 -13.69 -5.98 -16.74
C ALA A 259 -12.75 -7.02 -17.39
N ARG A 260 -13.30 -8.16 -17.82
CA ARG A 260 -12.55 -9.21 -18.52
C ARG A 260 -11.94 -8.71 -19.83
N ALA A 261 -12.68 -7.95 -20.63
CA ALA A 261 -12.18 -7.41 -21.89
C ALA A 261 -10.94 -6.50 -21.71
N ILE A 262 -10.83 -5.79 -20.60
CA ILE A 262 -9.65 -4.97 -20.27
C ILE A 262 -8.42 -5.87 -20.05
N VAL A 263 -8.58 -6.92 -19.25
CA VAL A 263 -7.46 -7.82 -18.91
C VAL A 263 -7.02 -8.64 -20.12
N ASP A 264 -7.97 -9.10 -20.93
CA ASP A 264 -7.69 -9.91 -22.12
C ASP A 264 -7.02 -9.13 -23.26
N ALA A 265 -7.13 -7.80 -23.26
CA ALA A 265 -6.42 -6.93 -24.21
C ALA A 265 -4.92 -6.76 -23.88
N LEU A 266 -4.47 -7.18 -22.70
CA LEU A 266 -3.08 -7.08 -22.26
C LEU A 266 -2.25 -8.31 -22.66
N PRO A 267 -0.90 -8.19 -22.71
CA PRO A 267 -0.04 -9.33 -22.98
C PRO A 267 -0.35 -10.52 -22.06
N PRO A 268 -0.27 -11.77 -22.57
CA PRO A 268 -0.59 -12.95 -21.79
C PRO A 268 0.34 -13.10 -20.58
N PRO A 269 -0.03 -13.94 -19.59
CA PRO A 269 0.84 -14.28 -18.48
C PRO A 269 2.20 -14.82 -18.96
N CYS A 270 3.29 -14.37 -18.35
CA CYS A 270 4.64 -14.90 -18.58
C CYS A 270 5.29 -15.21 -17.24
N GLU A 271 5.50 -16.49 -16.93
CA GLU A 271 6.05 -16.93 -15.63
C GLU A 271 7.53 -16.56 -15.43
N SER A 272 8.27 -16.39 -16.52
CA SER A 272 9.69 -16.04 -16.46
C SER A 272 9.87 -14.54 -16.22
N ALA A 273 10.22 -14.19 -14.99
CA ALA A 273 10.54 -12.81 -14.60
C ALA A 273 11.74 -12.24 -15.39
N CYS A 274 11.68 -10.96 -15.71
CA CYS A 274 12.83 -10.22 -16.23
C CYS A 274 13.94 -10.14 -15.17
N THR A 275 15.19 -10.05 -15.62
CA THR A 275 16.33 -9.87 -14.71
C THR A 275 16.27 -8.49 -14.06
N VAL A 276 16.31 -8.45 -12.73
CA VAL A 276 16.43 -7.20 -11.97
C VAL A 276 17.81 -6.59 -12.21
N PRO A 277 17.95 -5.26 -12.40
CA PRO A 277 19.25 -4.63 -12.58
C PRO A 277 20.19 -4.89 -11.40
N THR A 278 21.46 -5.22 -11.68
CA THR A 278 22.48 -5.51 -10.65
C THR A 278 22.73 -4.34 -9.69
N ASP A 279 22.43 -3.11 -10.10
CA ASP A 279 22.53 -1.92 -9.25
C ASP A 279 21.58 -1.94 -8.06
N VAL A 280 20.51 -2.75 -8.10
CA VAL A 280 19.53 -2.90 -7.01
C VAL A 280 20.15 -3.58 -5.78
N ASP A 281 21.24 -4.35 -5.96
CA ASP A 281 21.94 -5.02 -4.85
C ASP A 281 22.91 -4.10 -4.10
N LYS A 282 23.12 -2.86 -4.57
CA LYS A 282 24.03 -1.90 -3.93
C LYS A 282 23.53 -1.49 -2.55
N TRP A 283 24.48 -1.32 -1.63
CA TRP A 283 24.24 -0.73 -0.31
C TRP A 283 24.49 0.77 -0.33
N PHE A 284 23.55 1.53 0.22
CA PHE A 284 23.72 2.95 0.48
C PHE A 284 24.06 3.16 1.96
N HIS A 285 25.26 3.67 2.22
CA HIS A 285 25.74 3.97 3.56
C HIS A 285 25.60 5.47 3.86
N HIS A 286 25.20 5.80 5.08
CA HIS A 286 25.16 7.16 5.59
C HIS A 286 26.03 7.24 6.85
N GLN A 287 26.82 8.32 7.01
CA GLN A 287 27.58 8.54 8.23
C GLN A 287 26.60 8.82 9.37
N LYS A 288 26.55 7.95 10.39
CA LYS A 288 25.83 8.27 11.63
C LYS A 288 26.71 9.25 12.42
N ASN A 289 26.19 10.46 12.66
CA ASN A 289 26.78 11.41 13.59
C ASN A 289 26.64 10.91 15.03
#